data_AF-A0A959HA98-F1
#
_entry.id   AF-A0A959HA98-F1
#
_cell.length_a   1.000
_cell.length_b   1.000
_cell.length_c   1.000
_cell.angle_alpha   90.00
_cell.angle_beta   90.00
_cell.angle_gamma   90.00
#
_symmetry.space_group_name_H-M   'P 1'
#
loop_
_entity.id
_entity.type
_entity.pdbx_description
1 polymer ?
#
loop_
_entity_poly.entity_id
_entity_poly.type
_entity_poly.pdbx_seq_one_letter_code
_entity_poly.pdbx_strand_id
1 'polypeptide(L)'
;MKHLIEISRIVTKKKVRKIEIFDDHALRHKNSKFNEFYEALRAKKFKSDRDAAHHLYGCDPTDPKYRQLKSRFRKRLLNTLFFLDVNVPSTSNYDRAYYSCNKDWTLVKTLAWYNAPHTAAQLARQVLNNSLKYNFADLIVNCSRILREYSADMADERSFELYDNYIKEYLPALEAEVTSEELYQKVAMNYYQPLPKSKNLVEEAQAYGETLVKLSEQFDSPVIHYNMYLVWVYRYEMQQDFDAMLEVCDRGEKYIAENPIFSQEEKLLKFHTKKMSAYLHLRNYRDGRINAEKCLNQLSEGEEAWFTFMEYYFLLAMHTENYINAIAIFNRATDNPKFKKLDGIIQEKWNIFEGYVNYIIESEGKSNKVLQMQPQKGFRASKVLNSPVLYPKGQRIFSVLLILLQILFLLERNTISGLQERIARLKKYANRQFRKDEYFRPVQFIRLLQQLSKAEFQV
;
A
#
# COMPACT_ATOMS: atom_id res chain seq x y z
N MET A 1 2.47 12.10 43.43
CA MET A 1 1.87 11.04 44.26
C MET A 1 0.39 10.78 44.00
N LYS A 2 -0.48 11.81 43.91
CA LYS A 2 -1.94 11.61 43.66
C LYS A 2 -2.25 10.71 42.45
N HIS A 3 -1.59 10.93 41.32
CA HIS A 3 -1.77 10.11 40.11
C HIS A 3 -1.38 8.64 40.29
N LEU A 4 -0.25 8.37 40.93
CA LEU A 4 0.20 7.00 41.22
C LEU A 4 -0.75 6.27 42.17
N ILE A 5 -1.42 6.98 43.07
CA ILE A 5 -2.43 6.42 43.97
C ILE A 5 -3.69 6.02 43.18
N GLU A 6 -4.15 6.85 42.25
CA GLU A 6 -5.29 6.51 41.37
C GLU A 6 -4.97 5.28 40.52
N ILE A 7 -3.82 5.27 39.86
CA ILE A 7 -3.39 4.14 39.03
C ILE A 7 -3.25 2.86 39.86
N SER A 8 -2.62 2.91 41.04
CA SER A 8 -2.41 1.71 41.87
C SER A 8 -3.71 1.13 42.42
N ARG A 9 -4.75 1.96 42.66
CA ARG A 9 -6.09 1.49 43.02
C ARG A 9 -6.78 0.75 41.87
N ILE A 10 -6.53 1.16 40.63
CA ILE A 10 -7.08 0.51 39.44
C ILE A 10 -6.36 -0.83 39.18
N VAL A 11 -5.02 -0.84 39.26
CA VAL A 11 -4.17 -2.00 38.95
C VAL A 11 -4.04 -2.93 40.16
N THR A 12 -5.14 -3.60 40.51
CA THR A 12 -5.15 -4.57 41.63
C THR A 12 -4.50 -5.91 41.24
N LYS A 13 -3.90 -6.61 42.21
CA LYS A 13 -3.33 -7.97 42.02
C LYS A 13 -4.33 -8.94 41.35
N LYS A 14 -5.63 -8.82 41.66
CA LYS A 14 -6.71 -9.66 41.08
C LYS A 14 -6.98 -9.34 39.61
N LYS A 15 -6.90 -8.06 39.21
CA LYS A 15 -7.04 -7.64 37.80
C LYS A 15 -5.80 -8.02 37.00
N VAL A 16 -4.61 -7.84 37.57
CA VAL A 16 -3.33 -8.22 36.93
C VAL A 16 -3.25 -9.72 36.66
N ARG A 17 -3.66 -10.58 37.61
CA ARG A 17 -3.72 -12.04 37.41
C ARG A 17 -4.67 -12.49 36.28
N LYS A 18 -5.62 -11.65 35.88
CA LYS A 18 -6.58 -11.93 34.79
C LYS A 18 -6.11 -11.39 33.43
N ILE A 19 -4.92 -10.77 33.37
CA ILE A 19 -4.36 -10.31 32.11
C ILE A 19 -3.92 -11.54 31.31
N GLU A 20 -4.59 -11.75 30.19
CA GLU A 20 -4.27 -12.82 29.27
C GLU A 20 -3.54 -12.20 28.06
N ILE A 21 -2.22 -12.32 28.04
CA ILE A 21 -1.33 -11.86 26.96
C ILE A 21 -0.49 -13.02 26.42
N PHE A 22 0.11 -12.83 25.25
CA PHE A 22 1.24 -13.62 24.79
C PHE A 22 2.50 -13.04 25.43
N ASP A 23 3.05 -13.77 26.39
CA ASP A 23 4.35 -13.49 26.98
C ASP A 23 5.41 -14.48 26.45
N ASP A 24 6.69 -14.12 26.62
CA ASP A 24 7.81 -14.96 26.23
C ASP A 24 7.74 -16.35 26.89
N HIS A 25 7.21 -16.42 28.11
CA HIS A 25 6.99 -17.68 28.81
C HIS A 25 5.98 -18.58 28.09
N ALA A 26 4.84 -18.07 27.61
CA ALA A 26 3.87 -18.83 26.83
C ALA A 26 4.43 -19.34 25.49
N LEU A 27 5.34 -18.60 24.87
CA LEU A 27 6.02 -18.99 23.62
C LEU A 27 7.11 -20.05 23.84
N ARG A 28 7.73 -20.09 25.02
CA ARG A 28 8.76 -21.08 25.37
C ARG A 28 8.20 -22.47 25.73
N HIS A 29 6.92 -22.55 26.13
CA HIS A 29 6.25 -23.83 26.39
C HIS A 29 5.87 -24.54 25.08
N LYS A 30 6.83 -25.30 24.53
CA LYS A 30 6.68 -26.07 23.26
C LYS A 30 5.50 -27.04 23.24
N ASN A 31 5.05 -27.54 24.40
CA ASN A 31 3.98 -28.55 24.49
C ASN A 31 2.57 -27.96 24.63
N SER A 32 2.42 -26.63 24.61
CA SER A 32 1.10 -26.02 24.70
C SER A 32 0.40 -26.03 23.35
N LYS A 33 -0.86 -26.49 23.31
CA LYS A 33 -1.74 -26.37 22.13
C LYS A 33 -1.88 -24.94 21.62
N PHE A 34 -1.66 -23.94 22.48
CA PHE A 34 -1.56 -22.53 22.07
C PHE A 34 -0.33 -22.25 21.21
N ASN A 35 0.84 -22.74 21.61
CA ASN A 35 2.08 -22.53 20.87
C ASN A 35 2.07 -23.32 19.55
N GLU A 36 1.55 -24.54 19.59
CA GLU A 36 1.31 -25.34 18.39
C GLU A 36 0.38 -24.60 17.41
N PHE A 37 -0.70 -23.99 17.91
CA PHE A 37 -1.61 -23.19 17.08
C PHE A 37 -0.91 -21.94 16.52
N TYR A 38 -0.10 -21.24 17.32
CA TYR A 38 0.67 -20.08 16.90
C TYR A 38 1.69 -20.41 15.80
N GLU A 39 2.56 -21.40 16.03
CA GLU A 39 3.60 -21.80 15.07
C GLU A 39 2.99 -22.31 13.76
N ALA A 40 1.89 -23.08 13.85
CA ALA A 40 1.21 -23.57 12.66
C ALA A 40 0.51 -22.46 11.87
N LEU A 41 -0.04 -21.42 12.54
CA LEU A 41 -0.56 -20.22 11.87
C LEU A 41 0.57 -19.40 11.22
N ARG A 42 1.68 -19.19 11.93
CA ARG A 42 2.85 -18.47 11.41
C ARG A 42 3.48 -19.18 10.20
N ALA A 43 3.52 -20.51 10.24
CA ALA A 43 3.97 -21.36 9.15
C ALA A 43 2.92 -21.56 8.04
N LYS A 44 1.74 -20.93 8.15
CA LYS A 44 0.61 -21.04 7.19
C LYS A 44 0.15 -22.49 6.92
N LYS A 45 0.26 -23.36 7.93
CA LYS A 45 -0.19 -24.76 7.82
C LYS A 45 -1.71 -24.90 7.78
N PHE A 46 -2.45 -23.95 8.37
CA PHE A 46 -3.91 -23.97 8.40
C PHE A 46 -4.49 -23.03 7.36
N LYS A 47 -5.37 -23.54 6.49
CA LYS A 47 -6.13 -22.75 5.50
C LYS A 47 -7.59 -22.58 5.93
N SER A 48 -8.10 -23.50 6.75
CA SER A 48 -9.46 -23.47 7.27
C SER A 48 -9.51 -23.82 8.75
N ASP A 49 -10.63 -23.48 9.40
CA ASP A 49 -10.92 -23.91 10.76
C ASP A 49 -11.01 -25.44 10.88
N ARG A 50 -11.38 -26.13 9.79
CA ARG A 50 -11.43 -27.60 9.74
C ARG A 50 -10.04 -28.21 9.86
N ASP A 51 -9.06 -27.66 9.15
CA ASP A 51 -7.67 -28.12 9.20
C ASP A 51 -7.09 -27.90 10.60
N ALA A 52 -7.36 -26.74 11.19
CA ALA A 52 -6.88 -26.39 12.53
C ALA A 52 -7.53 -27.26 13.62
N ALA A 53 -8.85 -27.47 13.58
CA ALA A 53 -9.57 -28.29 14.56
C ALA A 53 -9.13 -29.76 14.51
N HIS A 54 -8.94 -30.30 13.31
CA HIS A 54 -8.50 -31.68 13.12
C HIS A 54 -7.04 -31.87 13.54
N HIS A 55 -6.14 -30.94 13.19
CA HIS A 55 -4.73 -31.03 13.59
C HIS A 55 -4.53 -30.85 15.10
N LEU A 56 -5.24 -29.92 15.73
CA LEU A 56 -5.01 -29.61 17.15
C LEU A 56 -5.68 -30.60 18.09
N TYR A 57 -6.90 -31.04 17.77
CA TYR A 57 -7.74 -31.84 18.67
C TYR A 57 -8.39 -33.06 18.01
N GLY A 58 -8.20 -33.30 16.70
CA GLY A 58 -8.87 -34.40 15.99
C GLY A 58 -10.39 -34.23 15.89
N CYS A 59 -10.90 -33.02 16.08
CA CYS A 59 -12.33 -32.73 16.24
C CYS A 59 -12.89 -31.85 15.11
N ASP A 60 -14.21 -31.74 15.04
CA ASP A 60 -14.89 -30.80 14.15
C ASP A 60 -14.74 -29.34 14.62
N PRO A 61 -14.80 -28.35 13.70
CA PRO A 61 -14.76 -26.92 14.03
C PRO A 61 -15.85 -26.48 15.03
N THR A 62 -16.94 -27.24 15.12
CA THR A 62 -18.04 -27.00 16.03
C THR A 62 -17.76 -27.55 17.43
N ASP A 63 -16.68 -28.26 17.69
CA ASP A 63 -16.37 -28.75 19.03
C ASP A 63 -16.12 -27.57 20.00
N PRO A 64 -16.75 -27.57 21.20
CA PRO A 64 -16.50 -26.57 22.23
C PRO A 64 -15.01 -26.37 22.58
N LYS A 65 -14.18 -27.42 22.55
CA LYS A 65 -12.75 -27.35 22.90
C LYS A 65 -11.98 -26.48 21.92
N TYR A 66 -12.17 -26.69 20.62
CA TYR A 66 -11.53 -25.87 19.58
C TYR A 66 -12.06 -24.43 19.63
N ARG A 67 -13.37 -24.23 19.77
CA ARG A 67 -13.98 -22.90 19.86
C ARG A 67 -13.42 -22.09 21.05
N GLN A 68 -13.25 -22.73 22.21
CA GLN A 68 -12.64 -22.10 23.38
C GLN A 68 -11.17 -21.75 23.16
N LEU A 69 -10.37 -22.66 22.57
CA LEU A 69 -8.97 -22.39 22.22
C LEU A 69 -8.88 -21.19 21.29
N LYS A 70 -9.62 -21.19 20.17
CA LYS A 70 -9.63 -20.11 19.18
C LYS A 70 -10.03 -18.77 19.79
N SER A 71 -11.08 -18.75 20.61
CA SER A 71 -11.55 -17.54 21.29
C SER A 71 -10.50 -16.96 22.24
N ARG A 72 -9.93 -17.79 23.12
CA ARG A 72 -8.87 -17.37 24.06
C ARG A 72 -7.60 -16.96 23.34
N PHE A 73 -7.23 -17.67 22.27
CA PHE A 73 -6.08 -17.36 21.42
C PHE A 73 -6.23 -15.99 20.76
N ARG A 74 -7.37 -15.73 20.11
CA ARG A 74 -7.68 -14.42 19.52
C ARG A 74 -7.63 -13.31 20.56
N LYS A 75 -8.26 -13.51 21.71
CA LYS A 75 -8.27 -12.52 22.80
C LYS A 75 -6.86 -12.20 23.30
N ARG A 76 -6.03 -13.22 23.53
CA ARG A 76 -4.63 -13.04 23.94
C ARG A 76 -3.80 -12.30 22.89
N LEU A 77 -3.94 -12.65 21.61
CA LEU A 77 -3.23 -11.95 20.54
C LEU A 77 -3.59 -10.46 20.51
N LEU A 78 -4.87 -10.13 20.49
CA LEU A 78 -5.34 -8.74 20.46
C LEU A 78 -4.88 -7.96 21.69
N ASN A 79 -4.94 -8.55 22.89
CA ASN A 79 -4.43 -7.91 24.10
C ASN A 79 -2.93 -7.63 24.03
N THR A 80 -2.17 -8.50 23.38
CA THR A 80 -0.71 -8.35 23.24
C THR A 80 -0.36 -7.16 22.35
N LEU A 81 -1.22 -6.78 21.41
CA LEU A 81 -0.98 -5.63 20.51
C LEU A 81 -0.80 -4.31 21.27
N PHE A 82 -1.45 -4.13 22.43
CA PHE A 82 -1.28 -2.94 23.27
C PHE A 82 0.13 -2.79 23.86
N PHE A 83 0.89 -3.88 23.91
CA PHE A 83 2.24 -3.93 24.48
C PHE A 83 3.34 -3.90 23.42
N LEU A 84 2.98 -3.90 22.13
CA LEU A 84 3.97 -3.75 21.07
C LEU A 84 4.55 -2.33 21.08
N ASP A 85 5.85 -2.25 20.80
CA ASP A 85 6.56 -1.00 20.61
C ASP A 85 6.59 -0.65 19.11
N VAL A 86 6.30 0.61 18.79
CA VAL A 86 6.26 1.16 17.42
C VAL A 86 7.53 1.99 17.13
N ASN A 87 8.54 1.89 18.00
CA ASN A 87 9.90 2.37 17.77
C ASN A 87 10.63 1.56 16.68
N VAL A 88 10.00 1.36 15.53
CA VAL A 88 10.63 0.84 14.32
C VAL A 88 11.30 2.03 13.61
N PRO A 89 12.56 1.91 13.16
CA PRO A 89 13.26 2.98 12.45
C PRO A 89 12.60 3.43 11.14
N SER A 90 11.70 2.61 10.59
CA SER A 90 11.07 2.76 9.27
C SER A 90 9.74 3.51 9.29
N THR A 91 9.41 4.22 10.37
CA THR A 91 8.15 4.97 10.49
C THR A 91 8.43 6.45 10.57
N SER A 92 7.64 7.23 9.84
CA SER A 92 7.74 8.68 9.87
C SER A 92 7.49 9.20 11.29
N ASN A 93 8.09 10.35 11.64
CA ASN A 93 7.89 10.95 12.96
C ASN A 93 6.41 11.32 13.20
N TYR A 94 5.68 11.68 12.15
CA TYR A 94 4.25 11.98 12.19
C TYR A 94 3.43 10.74 12.53
N ASP A 95 3.61 9.63 11.81
CA ASP A 95 2.84 8.40 12.02
C ASP A 95 3.14 7.77 13.39
N ARG A 96 4.41 7.83 13.82
CA ARG A 96 4.83 7.38 15.15
C ARG A 96 4.16 8.23 16.24
N ALA A 97 4.13 9.54 16.08
CA ALA A 97 3.47 10.44 17.01
C ALA A 97 1.96 10.16 17.07
N TYR A 98 1.30 9.99 15.92
CA TYR A 98 -0.13 9.69 15.85
C TYR A 98 -0.48 8.37 16.53
N TYR A 99 0.33 7.32 16.30
CA TYR A 99 0.17 6.03 16.98
C TYR A 99 0.35 6.16 18.50
N SER A 100 1.41 6.84 18.95
CA SER A 100 1.68 7.04 20.38
C SER A 100 0.53 7.81 21.06
N CYS A 101 0.06 8.89 20.43
CA CYS A 101 -1.05 9.67 20.96
C CYS A 101 -2.35 8.83 21.04
N ASN A 102 -2.63 7.96 20.06
CA ASN A 102 -3.78 7.06 20.11
C ASN A 102 -3.67 5.99 21.20
N LYS A 103 -2.47 5.48 21.45
CA LYS A 103 -2.19 4.55 22.55
C LYS A 103 -2.43 5.23 23.91
N ASP A 104 -1.89 6.43 24.09
CA ASP A 104 -2.09 7.22 25.30
C ASP A 104 -3.54 7.66 25.46
N TRP A 105 -4.22 8.02 24.38
CA TRP A 105 -5.66 8.33 24.38
C TRP A 105 -6.52 7.16 24.85
N THR A 106 -6.18 5.93 24.44
CA THR A 106 -6.85 4.72 24.93
C THR A 106 -6.68 4.57 26.44
N LEU A 107 -5.49 4.90 26.98
CA LEU A 107 -5.24 4.92 28.41
C LEU A 107 -6.04 6.04 29.11
N VAL A 108 -6.14 7.24 28.53
CA VAL A 108 -6.99 8.33 29.04
C VAL A 108 -8.43 7.84 29.19
N LYS A 109 -9.01 7.24 28.15
CA LYS A 109 -10.37 6.68 28.20
C LYS A 109 -10.52 5.61 29.26
N THR A 110 -9.51 4.75 29.41
CA THR A 110 -9.51 3.69 30.43
C THR A 110 -9.48 4.29 31.84
N LEU A 111 -8.65 5.31 32.08
CA LEU A 111 -8.58 6.01 33.37
C LEU A 111 -9.89 6.72 33.71
N ALA A 112 -10.48 7.41 32.72
CA ALA A 112 -11.80 8.05 32.88
C ALA A 112 -12.88 7.02 33.23
N TRP A 113 -12.90 5.86 32.56
CA TRP A 113 -13.84 4.77 32.84
C TRP A 113 -13.73 4.23 34.26
N TYR A 114 -12.51 4.15 34.80
CA TYR A 114 -12.27 3.71 36.18
C TYR A 114 -12.35 4.84 37.22
N ASN A 115 -12.87 6.01 36.84
CA ASN A 115 -13.04 7.17 37.70
C ASN A 115 -11.72 7.66 38.34
N ALA A 116 -10.67 7.77 37.53
CA ALA A 116 -9.39 8.42 37.86
C ALA A 116 -9.23 9.74 37.08
N PRO A 117 -10.06 10.77 37.36
CA PRO A 117 -10.15 11.98 36.54
C PRO A 117 -8.87 12.81 36.56
N HIS A 118 -8.16 12.90 37.69
CA HIS A 118 -6.93 13.69 37.78
C HIS A 118 -5.81 13.11 36.91
N THR A 119 -5.62 11.78 36.94
CA THR A 119 -4.65 11.11 36.08
C THR A 119 -5.07 11.14 34.62
N ALA A 120 -6.36 10.93 34.32
CA ALA A 120 -6.88 11.03 32.97
C ALA A 120 -6.63 12.43 32.38
N ALA A 121 -6.90 13.50 33.12
CA ALA A 121 -6.66 14.87 32.69
C ALA A 121 -5.16 15.17 32.49
N GLN A 122 -4.28 14.68 33.36
CA GLN A 122 -2.84 14.85 33.18
C GLN A 122 -2.36 14.23 31.86
N LEU A 123 -2.74 12.97 31.60
CA LEU A 123 -2.35 12.26 30.39
C LEU A 123 -3.01 12.88 29.15
N ALA A 124 -4.28 13.29 29.24
CA ALA A 124 -4.98 13.99 28.15
C ALA A 124 -4.28 15.30 27.76
N ARG A 125 -3.71 16.03 28.72
CA ARG A 125 -2.92 17.25 28.43
C ARG A 125 -1.62 16.94 27.69
N GLN A 126 -0.97 15.82 28.00
CA GLN A 126 0.21 15.36 27.26
C GLN A 126 -0.14 14.99 25.82
N VAL A 127 -1.24 14.25 25.63
CA VAL A 127 -1.76 13.92 24.30
C VAL A 127 -2.11 15.19 23.54
N LEU A 128 -2.85 16.12 24.15
CA LEU A 128 -3.22 17.40 23.54
C LEU A 128 -2.00 18.20 23.07
N ASN A 129 -0.96 18.33 23.90
CA ASN A 129 0.26 19.06 23.52
C ASN A 129 0.94 18.47 22.29
N ASN A 130 1.03 17.14 22.22
CA ASN A 130 1.58 16.46 21.05
C ASN A 130 0.65 16.60 19.84
N SER A 131 -0.66 16.48 20.04
CA SER A 131 -1.65 16.63 18.97
C SER A 131 -1.68 18.04 18.39
N LEU A 132 -1.53 19.09 19.20
CA LEU A 132 -1.39 20.47 18.72
C LEU A 132 -0.11 20.66 17.89
N LYS A 133 1.01 20.04 18.31
CA LYS A 133 2.28 20.10 17.56
C LYS A 133 2.17 19.49 16.16
N TYR A 134 1.46 18.37 16.02
CA TYR A 134 1.31 17.64 14.76
C TYR A 134 -0.02 17.93 14.04
N ASN A 135 -0.85 18.81 14.60
CA ASN A 135 -2.15 19.19 14.05
C ASN A 135 -3.16 18.02 13.91
N PHE A 136 -3.23 17.13 14.90
CA PHE A 136 -4.20 16.02 14.93
C PHE A 136 -5.58 16.50 15.41
N ALA A 137 -6.40 17.06 14.51
CA ALA A 137 -7.68 17.70 14.85
C ALA A 137 -8.62 16.79 15.64
N ASP A 138 -8.70 15.51 15.29
CA ASP A 138 -9.52 14.50 15.96
C ASP A 138 -9.15 14.33 17.45
N LEU A 139 -7.86 14.20 17.74
CA LEU A 139 -7.33 14.03 19.09
C LEU A 139 -7.38 15.34 19.87
N ILE A 140 -7.18 16.50 19.23
CA ILE A 140 -7.31 17.82 19.85
C ILE A 140 -8.74 17.99 20.38
N VAL A 141 -9.75 17.77 19.54
CA VAL A 141 -11.17 17.87 19.93
C VAL A 141 -11.48 16.88 21.05
N ASN A 142 -11.05 15.63 20.89
CA ASN A 142 -11.31 14.58 21.87
C ASN A 142 -10.69 14.85 23.25
N CYS A 143 -9.42 15.27 23.30
CA CYS A 143 -8.74 15.62 24.55
C CYS A 143 -9.34 16.88 25.18
N SER A 144 -9.62 17.90 24.37
CA SER A 144 -10.21 19.16 24.84
C SER A 144 -11.58 18.94 25.48
N ARG A 145 -12.39 17.99 24.98
CA ARG A 145 -13.68 17.65 25.62
C ARG A 145 -13.52 17.11 27.04
N ILE A 146 -12.60 16.16 27.27
CA ILE A 146 -12.34 15.59 28.60
C ILE A 146 -11.73 16.65 29.53
N LEU A 147 -10.81 17.47 29.01
CA LEU A 147 -10.16 18.51 29.79
C LEU A 147 -11.12 19.65 30.16
N ARG A 148 -12.07 19.99 29.28
CA ARG A 148 -13.15 20.95 29.56
C ARG A 148 -14.09 20.44 30.64
N GLU A 149 -14.51 19.17 30.56
CA GLU A 149 -15.32 18.49 31.59
C GLU A 149 -14.61 18.51 32.95
N TYR A 150 -13.34 18.11 32.98
CA TYR A 150 -12.53 18.15 34.20
C TYR A 150 -12.36 19.58 34.77
N SER A 151 -12.23 20.59 33.90
CA SER A 151 -12.10 21.99 34.34
C SER A 151 -13.40 22.52 34.93
N ALA A 152 -14.56 22.10 34.41
CA ALA A 152 -15.86 22.40 34.98
C ALA A 152 -16.03 21.79 36.38
N ASP A 153 -15.63 20.53 36.56
CA ASP A 153 -15.67 19.85 37.86
C ASP A 153 -14.79 20.51 38.92
N MET A 154 -13.68 21.13 38.50
CA MET A 154 -12.75 21.85 39.36
C MET A 154 -13.09 23.34 39.53
N ALA A 155 -14.16 23.82 38.88
CA ALA A 155 -14.53 25.23 38.78
C ALA A 155 -13.38 26.15 38.28
N ASP A 156 -12.56 25.67 37.35
CA ASP A 156 -11.48 26.43 36.69
C ASP A 156 -11.99 27.01 35.36
N GLU A 157 -12.57 28.21 35.42
CA GLU A 157 -13.14 28.91 34.27
C GLU A 157 -12.11 29.21 33.17
N ARG A 158 -10.87 29.54 33.53
CA ARG A 158 -9.83 29.88 32.56
C ARG A 158 -9.44 28.68 31.70
N SER A 159 -9.20 27.54 32.34
CA SER A 159 -8.92 26.30 31.61
C SER A 159 -10.14 25.84 30.81
N PHE A 160 -11.35 26.02 31.33
CA PHE A 160 -12.58 25.70 30.62
C PHE A 160 -12.69 26.46 29.29
N GLU A 161 -12.55 27.79 29.32
CA GLU A 161 -12.63 28.63 28.13
C GLU A 161 -11.54 28.29 27.12
N LEU A 162 -10.31 28.02 27.59
CA LEU A 162 -9.21 27.60 26.71
C LEU A 162 -9.58 26.35 25.91
N TYR A 163 -10.07 25.30 26.57
CA TYR A 163 -10.44 24.06 25.88
C TYR A 163 -11.71 24.20 25.04
N ASP A 164 -12.64 25.07 25.44
CA ASP A 164 -13.81 25.39 24.63
C ASP A 164 -13.42 26.08 23.31
N ASN A 165 -12.45 27.00 23.35
CA ASN A 165 -11.90 27.64 22.17
C ASN A 165 -11.22 26.63 21.25
N TYR A 166 -10.41 25.71 21.78
CA TYR A 166 -9.84 24.64 20.96
C TYR A 166 -10.90 23.76 20.30
N ILE A 167 -12.01 23.45 20.97
CA ILE A 167 -13.10 22.69 20.35
C ILE A 167 -13.73 23.50 19.21
N LYS A 168 -14.01 24.79 19.42
CA LYS A 168 -14.63 25.67 18.42
C LYS A 168 -13.74 25.88 17.19
N GLU A 169 -12.43 25.93 17.39
CA GLU A 169 -11.43 26.08 16.32
C GLU A 169 -11.23 24.78 15.53
N TYR A 170 -11.04 23.65 16.22
CA TYR A 170 -10.64 22.39 15.58
C TYR A 170 -11.79 21.48 15.16
N LEU A 171 -13.01 21.69 15.66
CA LEU A 171 -14.17 20.89 15.22
C LEU A 171 -14.53 21.15 13.75
N PRO A 172 -14.60 22.41 13.25
CA PRO A 172 -14.77 22.67 11.83
C PRO A 172 -13.60 22.15 10.98
N ALA A 173 -12.37 22.25 11.50
CA ALA A 173 -11.18 21.70 10.83
C ALA A 173 -11.30 20.17 10.67
N LEU A 174 -11.72 19.45 11.72
CA LEU A 174 -11.95 18.01 11.67
C LEU A 174 -13.06 17.63 10.67
N GLU A 175 -14.15 18.40 10.61
CA GLU A 175 -15.21 18.19 9.63
C GLU A 175 -14.69 18.37 8.18
N ALA A 176 -13.85 19.39 7.96
CA ALA A 176 -13.17 19.61 6.70
C ALA A 176 -12.19 18.48 6.35
N GLU A 177 -11.44 17.95 7.33
CA GLU A 177 -10.56 16.79 7.15
C GLU A 177 -11.34 15.55 6.72
N VAL A 178 -12.42 15.21 7.44
CA VAL A 178 -13.29 14.06 7.11
C VAL A 178 -13.90 14.22 5.71
N THR A 179 -14.35 15.43 5.36
CA THR A 179 -14.85 15.72 4.02
C THR A 179 -13.76 15.52 2.97
N SER A 180 -12.54 15.99 3.25
CA SER A 180 -11.41 15.83 2.33
C SER A 180 -11.05 14.36 2.07
N GLU A 181 -11.13 13.53 3.12
CA GLU A 181 -10.89 12.09 3.03
C GLU A 181 -11.98 11.40 2.21
N GLU A 182 -13.24 11.76 2.42
CA GLU A 182 -14.37 11.22 1.66
C GLU A 182 -14.19 11.48 0.16
N LEU A 183 -13.86 12.72 -0.21
CA LEU A 183 -13.63 13.12 -1.61
C LEU A 183 -12.47 12.33 -2.23
N TYR A 184 -11.36 12.21 -1.51
CA TYR A 184 -10.22 11.40 -1.96
C TYR A 184 -10.59 9.92 -2.12
N GLN A 185 -11.31 9.34 -1.17
CA GLN A 185 -11.74 7.94 -1.21
C GLN A 185 -12.69 7.66 -2.37
N LYS A 186 -13.61 8.58 -2.68
CA LYS A 186 -14.48 8.50 -3.87
C LYS A 186 -13.68 8.44 -5.16
N VAL A 187 -12.65 9.27 -5.30
CA VAL A 187 -11.74 9.23 -6.47
C VAL A 187 -10.99 7.92 -6.51
N ALA A 188 -10.37 7.50 -5.40
CA ALA A 188 -9.56 6.28 -5.33
C ALA A 188 -10.38 5.02 -5.62
N MET A 189 -11.60 4.92 -5.09
CA MET A 189 -12.50 3.78 -5.32
C MET A 189 -12.87 3.62 -6.79
N ASN A 190 -13.13 4.74 -7.47
CA ASN A 190 -13.56 4.73 -8.87
C ASN A 190 -12.39 4.71 -9.85
N TYR A 191 -11.18 5.14 -9.44
CA TYR A 191 -9.97 5.14 -10.26
C TYR A 191 -9.61 3.74 -10.78
N TYR A 192 -9.77 2.70 -9.95
CA TYR A 192 -9.46 1.32 -10.34
C TYR A 192 -10.59 0.63 -11.12
N GLN A 193 -11.70 1.32 -11.42
CA GLN A 193 -12.81 0.78 -12.20
C GLN A 193 -12.54 0.85 -13.71
N PRO A 194 -13.16 -0.01 -14.53
CA PRO A 194 -12.97 0.01 -15.98
C PRO A 194 -13.37 1.34 -16.63
N LEU A 195 -12.58 1.77 -17.63
CA LEU A 195 -12.72 2.98 -18.47
C LEU A 195 -14.14 3.46 -18.83
N PRO A 196 -15.15 2.63 -19.16
CA PRO A 196 -16.48 3.15 -19.48
C PRO A 196 -17.19 3.88 -18.33
N LYS A 197 -16.76 3.70 -17.07
CA LYS A 197 -17.24 4.48 -15.91
C LYS A 197 -16.42 5.74 -15.61
N SER A 198 -15.25 5.91 -16.24
CA SER A 198 -14.29 6.95 -15.84
C SER A 198 -14.53 8.33 -16.47
N LYS A 199 -15.44 8.47 -17.46
CA LYS A 199 -15.69 9.77 -18.11
C LYS A 199 -16.35 10.78 -17.16
N ASN A 200 -17.41 10.38 -16.46
CA ASN A 200 -18.05 11.23 -15.44
C ASN A 200 -17.11 11.50 -14.25
N LEU A 201 -16.20 10.56 -13.98
CA LEU A 201 -15.26 10.65 -12.86
C LEU A 201 -14.26 11.80 -13.00
N VAL A 202 -13.87 12.17 -14.21
CA VAL A 202 -12.94 13.30 -14.42
C VAL A 202 -13.60 14.63 -14.05
N GLU A 203 -14.88 14.81 -14.41
CA GLU A 203 -15.67 15.99 -14.05
C GLU A 203 -15.93 16.03 -12.54
N GLU A 204 -16.30 14.89 -11.94
CA GLU A 204 -16.46 14.76 -10.48
C GLU A 204 -15.14 15.07 -9.75
N ALA A 205 -14.02 14.51 -10.19
CA ALA A 205 -12.71 14.75 -9.60
C ALA A 205 -12.28 16.22 -9.70
N GLN A 206 -12.69 16.93 -10.75
CA GLN A 206 -12.47 18.37 -10.85
C GLN A 206 -13.28 19.13 -9.79
N ALA A 207 -14.58 18.87 -9.66
CA ALA A 207 -15.42 19.50 -8.66
C ALA A 207 -14.91 19.22 -7.24
N TYR A 208 -14.42 18.00 -6.99
CA TYR A 208 -13.79 17.63 -5.72
C TYR A 208 -12.50 18.40 -5.49
N GLY A 209 -11.66 18.54 -6.50
CA GLY A 209 -10.46 19.36 -6.45
C GLY A 209 -10.74 20.82 -6.10
N GLU A 210 -11.75 21.44 -6.71
CA GLU A 210 -12.17 22.82 -6.40
C GLU A 210 -12.68 22.98 -4.96
N THR A 211 -13.40 21.96 -4.47
CA THR A 211 -13.86 21.93 -3.07
C THR A 211 -12.67 21.82 -2.12
N LEU A 212 -11.70 20.96 -2.42
CA LEU A 212 -10.49 20.78 -1.61
C LEU A 212 -9.62 22.04 -1.56
N VAL A 213 -9.53 22.81 -2.64
CA VAL A 213 -8.84 24.11 -2.65
C VAL A 213 -9.47 25.06 -1.64
N LYS A 214 -10.80 25.23 -1.70
CA LYS A 214 -11.55 26.08 -0.77
C LYS A 214 -11.33 25.66 0.68
N LEU A 215 -11.30 24.34 0.94
CA LEU A 215 -11.03 23.83 2.28
C LEU A 215 -9.58 24.10 2.71
N SER A 216 -8.59 23.96 1.82
CA SER A 216 -7.18 24.25 2.12
C SER A 216 -6.90 25.73 2.37
N GLU A 217 -7.67 26.64 1.76
CA GLU A 217 -7.58 28.08 2.01
C GLU A 217 -8.18 28.47 3.37
N GLN A 218 -9.16 27.70 3.84
CA GLN A 218 -9.85 27.94 5.11
C GLN A 218 -9.15 27.28 6.30
N PHE A 219 -8.55 26.10 6.09
CA PHE A 219 -7.97 25.28 7.14
C PHE A 219 -6.56 24.85 6.75
N ASP A 220 -5.58 25.28 7.53
CA ASP A 220 -4.19 24.81 7.40
C ASP A 220 -4.05 23.43 8.06
N SER A 221 -4.53 22.38 7.37
CA SER A 221 -4.41 20.98 7.81
C SER A 221 -3.55 20.18 6.84
N PRO A 222 -2.57 19.39 7.33
CA PRO A 222 -1.78 18.51 6.49
C PRO A 222 -2.63 17.46 5.78
N VAL A 223 -3.69 16.96 6.43
CA VAL A 223 -4.60 15.95 5.84
C VAL A 223 -5.29 16.50 4.59
N ILE A 224 -5.80 17.73 4.67
CA ILE A 224 -6.49 18.41 3.55
C ILE A 224 -5.51 18.65 2.40
N HIS A 225 -4.32 19.19 2.68
CA HIS A 225 -3.29 19.44 1.66
C HIS A 225 -2.88 18.16 0.94
N TYR A 226 -2.59 17.07 1.67
CA TYR A 226 -2.24 15.80 1.05
C TYR A 226 -3.36 15.23 0.19
N ASN A 227 -4.61 15.27 0.68
CA ASN A 227 -5.76 14.76 -0.07
C ASN A 227 -6.01 15.61 -1.33
N MET A 228 -5.85 16.92 -1.26
CA MET A 228 -5.91 17.83 -2.41
C MET A 228 -4.90 17.44 -3.49
N TYR A 229 -3.61 17.35 -3.15
CA TYR A 229 -2.58 16.99 -4.11
C TYR A 229 -2.83 15.61 -4.73
N LEU A 230 -3.22 14.62 -3.93
CA LEU A 230 -3.47 13.27 -4.45
C LEU A 230 -4.70 13.21 -5.38
N VAL A 231 -5.77 13.94 -5.09
CA VAL A 231 -6.94 14.05 -5.99
C VAL A 231 -6.54 14.69 -7.32
N TRP A 232 -5.73 15.74 -7.29
CA TRP A 232 -5.21 16.36 -8.51
C TRP A 232 -4.32 15.41 -9.32
N VAL A 233 -3.42 14.68 -8.65
CA VAL A 233 -2.58 13.66 -9.31
C VAL A 233 -3.44 12.63 -10.04
N TYR A 234 -4.46 12.07 -9.38
CA TYR A 234 -5.36 11.11 -10.02
C TYR A 234 -6.16 11.72 -11.17
N ARG A 235 -6.63 12.95 -11.03
CA ARG A 235 -7.35 13.66 -12.10
C ARG A 235 -6.48 13.82 -13.34
N TYR A 236 -5.25 14.33 -13.19
CA TYR A 236 -4.33 14.54 -14.32
C TYR A 236 -3.90 13.22 -14.97
N GLU A 237 -3.69 12.17 -14.17
CA GLU A 237 -3.41 10.82 -14.69
C GLU A 237 -4.58 10.26 -15.52
N MET A 238 -5.83 10.44 -15.07
CA MET A 238 -7.02 10.05 -15.84
C MET A 238 -7.15 10.84 -17.16
N GLN A 239 -6.77 12.11 -17.15
CA GLN A 239 -6.73 12.97 -18.35
C GLN A 239 -5.54 12.68 -19.26
N GLN A 240 -4.57 11.87 -18.80
CA GLN A 240 -3.28 11.62 -19.46
C GLN A 240 -2.42 12.88 -19.63
N ASP A 241 -2.65 13.89 -18.77
CA ASP A 241 -1.82 15.09 -18.68
C ASP A 241 -0.70 14.84 -17.67
N PHE A 242 0.37 14.21 -18.16
CA PHE A 242 1.48 13.79 -17.32
C PHE A 242 2.40 14.95 -16.92
N ASP A 243 2.44 16.05 -17.69
CA ASP A 243 3.22 17.24 -17.35
C ASP A 243 2.60 17.96 -16.14
N ALA A 244 1.29 18.20 -16.14
CA ALA A 244 0.59 18.77 -14.99
C ALA A 244 0.67 17.84 -13.76
N MET A 245 0.61 16.52 -13.97
CA MET A 245 0.76 15.53 -12.91
C MET A 245 2.13 15.62 -12.21
N LEU A 246 3.21 15.81 -12.98
CA LEU A 246 4.56 16.02 -12.44
C LEU A 246 4.62 17.30 -11.60
N GLU A 247 4.06 18.40 -12.10
CA GLU A 247 4.03 19.68 -11.39
C GLU A 247 3.32 19.56 -10.03
N VAL A 248 2.18 18.88 -9.98
CA VAL A 248 1.46 18.65 -8.72
C VAL A 248 2.27 17.79 -7.76
N CYS A 249 2.93 16.75 -8.26
CA CYS A 249 3.79 15.91 -7.42
C CYS A 249 4.98 16.70 -6.86
N ASP A 250 5.59 17.59 -7.65
CA ASP A 250 6.67 18.48 -7.20
C ASP A 250 6.18 19.48 -6.15
N ARG A 251 4.96 20.03 -6.31
CA ARG A 251 4.32 20.87 -5.28
C ARG A 251 4.09 20.09 -3.97
N GLY A 252 3.64 18.83 -4.06
CA GLY A 252 3.46 17.95 -2.91
C GLY A 252 4.78 17.62 -2.20
N GLU A 253 5.84 17.32 -2.94
CA GLU A 253 7.19 17.12 -2.39
C GLU A 253 7.72 18.38 -1.71
N LYS A 254 7.50 19.55 -2.32
CA LYS A 254 7.88 20.84 -1.73
C LYS A 254 7.13 21.11 -0.43
N TYR A 255 5.84 20.84 -0.37
CA TYR A 255 5.05 20.97 0.86
C TYR A 255 5.60 20.10 1.99
N ILE A 256 6.02 18.85 1.69
CA ILE A 256 6.66 17.95 2.67
C ILE A 256 8.00 18.51 3.13
N ALA A 257 8.80 19.04 2.22
CA ALA A 257 10.11 19.61 2.54
C ALA A 257 10.01 20.88 3.39
N GLU A 258 9.00 21.73 3.13
CA GLU A 258 8.71 22.93 3.91
C GLU A 258 8.10 22.60 5.28
N ASN A 259 7.39 21.47 5.39
CA ASN A 259 6.72 21.02 6.61
C ASN A 259 7.20 19.64 7.08
N PRO A 260 8.48 19.49 7.50
CA PRO A 260 9.07 18.19 7.83
C PRO A 260 8.39 17.49 9.01
N ILE A 261 7.70 18.25 9.87
CA ILE A 261 6.92 17.72 11.01
C ILE A 261 5.72 16.90 10.52
N PHE A 262 5.14 17.25 9.37
CA PHE A 262 3.97 16.59 8.78
C PHE A 262 4.34 15.53 7.74
N SER A 263 5.64 15.21 7.60
CA SER A 263 6.12 14.26 6.61
C SER A 263 5.57 12.86 6.87
N GLN A 264 4.88 12.31 5.87
CA GLN A 264 4.38 10.93 5.86
C GLN A 264 5.07 10.15 4.73
N GLU A 265 5.85 9.12 5.10
CA GLU A 265 6.65 8.33 4.14
C GLU A 265 5.78 7.67 3.06
N GLU A 266 4.60 7.17 3.44
CA GLU A 266 3.67 6.53 2.49
C GLU A 266 3.16 7.53 1.43
N LYS A 267 2.88 8.79 1.83
CA LYS A 267 2.40 9.84 0.92
C LYS A 267 3.51 10.26 -0.05
N LEU A 268 4.73 10.44 0.46
CA LEU A 268 5.91 10.74 -0.35
C LEU A 268 6.16 9.64 -1.40
N LEU A 269 6.10 8.38 -0.99
CA LEU A 269 6.24 7.24 -1.89
C LEU A 269 5.14 7.21 -2.97
N LYS A 270 3.90 7.59 -2.64
CA LYS A 270 2.82 7.73 -3.64
C LYS A 270 3.17 8.79 -4.68
N PHE A 271 3.62 9.98 -4.28
CA PHE A 271 4.04 11.02 -5.23
C PHE A 271 5.17 10.54 -6.13
N HIS A 272 6.20 9.93 -5.56
CA HIS A 272 7.32 9.40 -6.33
C HIS A 272 6.90 8.29 -7.31
N THR A 273 6.04 7.36 -6.88
CA THR A 273 5.50 6.31 -7.76
C THR A 273 4.71 6.91 -8.92
N LYS A 274 3.95 7.97 -8.64
CA LYS A 274 3.16 8.70 -9.64
C LYS A 274 4.06 9.47 -10.62
N LYS A 275 5.14 10.10 -10.15
CA LYS A 275 6.18 10.68 -11.03
C LYS A 275 6.82 9.64 -11.93
N MET A 276 7.15 8.46 -11.40
CA MET A 276 7.70 7.37 -12.22
C MET A 276 6.75 6.95 -13.35
N SER A 277 5.45 6.86 -13.05
CA SER A 277 4.41 6.62 -14.06
C SER A 277 4.39 7.71 -15.14
N ALA A 278 4.40 8.98 -14.73
CA ALA A 278 4.41 10.13 -15.63
C ALA A 278 5.67 10.17 -16.52
N TYR A 279 6.87 9.99 -15.95
CA TYR A 279 8.11 9.92 -16.71
C TYR A 279 8.12 8.78 -17.75
N LEU A 280 7.56 7.62 -17.40
CA LEU A 280 7.43 6.50 -18.33
C LEU A 280 6.52 6.86 -19.52
N HIS A 281 5.40 7.53 -19.25
CA HIS A 281 4.46 7.95 -20.30
C HIS A 281 4.99 9.08 -21.18
N LEU A 282 5.73 10.03 -20.61
CA LEU A 282 6.41 11.11 -21.34
C LEU A 282 7.70 10.66 -22.04
N ARG A 283 8.15 9.42 -21.79
CA ARG A 283 9.44 8.88 -22.25
C ARG A 283 10.65 9.69 -21.77
N ASN A 284 10.49 10.44 -20.68
CA ASN A 284 11.58 11.17 -20.04
C ASN A 284 12.31 10.24 -19.06
N TYR A 285 13.08 9.29 -19.60
CA TYR A 285 13.71 8.26 -18.79
C TYR A 285 14.90 8.78 -17.95
N ARG A 286 15.52 9.88 -18.38
CA ARG A 286 16.65 10.49 -17.66
C ARG A 286 16.20 10.95 -16.27
N ASP A 287 15.14 11.75 -16.23
CA ASP A 287 14.62 12.30 -14.97
C ASP A 287 13.95 11.22 -14.13
N GLY A 288 13.30 10.24 -14.77
CA GLY A 288 12.77 9.07 -14.07
C GLY A 288 13.86 8.22 -13.39
N ARG A 289 15.06 8.08 -13.99
CA ARG A 289 16.19 7.40 -13.31
C ARG A 289 16.67 8.18 -12.09
N ILE A 290 16.83 9.50 -12.22
CA ILE A 290 17.24 10.37 -11.11
C ILE A 290 16.23 10.29 -9.96
N ASN A 291 14.93 10.33 -10.28
CA ASN A 291 13.87 10.17 -9.30
C ASN A 291 13.94 8.79 -8.63
N ALA A 292 14.16 7.73 -9.40
CA ALA A 292 14.24 6.38 -8.86
C ALA A 292 15.39 6.19 -7.86
N GLU A 293 16.58 6.69 -8.19
CA GLU A 293 17.77 6.61 -7.34
C GLU A 293 17.57 7.37 -6.01
N LYS A 294 16.91 8.53 -6.05
CA LYS A 294 16.55 9.28 -4.83
C LYS A 294 15.62 8.47 -3.92
N CYS A 295 14.58 7.87 -4.50
CA CYS A 295 13.58 7.12 -3.74
C CYS A 295 14.14 5.84 -3.13
N LEU A 296 15.01 5.11 -3.85
CA LEU A 296 15.56 3.84 -3.37
C LEU A 296 16.30 3.95 -2.04
N ASN A 297 16.88 5.10 -1.73
CA ASN A 297 17.58 5.35 -0.47
C ASN A 297 16.63 5.60 0.72
N GLN A 298 15.37 5.92 0.44
CA GLN A 298 14.37 6.33 1.45
C GLN A 298 13.30 5.26 1.70
N LEU A 299 13.29 4.16 0.93
CA LEU A 299 12.19 3.20 0.96
C LEU A 299 12.44 1.99 1.86
N SER A 300 11.42 1.68 2.66
CA SER A 300 11.33 0.47 3.46
C SER A 300 11.07 -0.75 2.57
N GLU A 301 12.06 -1.64 2.47
CA GLU A 301 12.00 -2.78 1.56
C GLU A 301 10.87 -3.78 1.88
N GLY A 302 10.19 -4.20 0.81
CA GLY A 302 9.20 -5.27 0.81
C GLY A 302 7.81 -4.88 1.29
N GLU A 303 7.52 -3.60 1.47
CA GLU A 303 6.13 -3.11 1.55
C GLU A 303 5.46 -3.17 0.17
N GLU A 304 4.13 -3.23 0.14
CA GLU A 304 3.37 -3.35 -1.13
C GLU A 304 3.66 -2.17 -2.07
N ALA A 305 3.72 -0.95 -1.53
CA ALA A 305 4.05 0.24 -2.29
C ALA A 305 5.50 0.21 -2.83
N TRP A 306 6.45 -0.41 -2.13
CA TRP A 306 7.80 -0.64 -2.65
C TRP A 306 7.79 -1.56 -3.87
N PHE A 307 6.98 -2.63 -3.88
CA PHE A 307 6.84 -3.48 -5.06
C PHE A 307 6.21 -2.75 -6.25
N THR A 308 5.22 -1.88 -6.01
CA THR A 308 4.65 -1.03 -7.07
C THR A 308 5.69 -0.07 -7.63
N PHE A 309 6.51 0.55 -6.77
CA PHE A 309 7.61 1.40 -7.21
C PHE A 309 8.67 0.64 -8.02
N MET A 310 9.07 -0.55 -7.55
CA MET A 310 10.05 -1.42 -8.24
C MET A 310 9.56 -1.87 -9.61
N GLU A 311 8.25 -2.04 -9.80
CA GLU A 311 7.67 -2.30 -11.11
C GLU A 311 7.95 -1.15 -12.09
N TYR A 312 7.62 0.09 -11.71
CA TYR A 312 7.86 1.24 -12.59
C TYR A 312 9.36 1.44 -12.86
N TYR A 313 10.21 1.19 -11.85
CA TYR A 313 11.65 1.27 -12.03
C TYR A 313 12.18 0.20 -12.99
N PHE A 314 11.67 -1.04 -12.89
CA PHE A 314 11.96 -2.10 -13.85
C PHE A 314 11.56 -1.71 -15.26
N LEU A 315 10.34 -1.20 -15.47
CA LEU A 315 9.86 -0.76 -16.78
C LEU A 315 10.74 0.36 -17.36
N LEU A 316 11.13 1.33 -16.54
CA LEU A 316 12.02 2.41 -16.97
C LEU A 316 13.41 1.89 -17.40
N ALA A 317 13.99 0.95 -16.65
CA ALA A 317 15.26 0.32 -17.02
C ALA A 317 15.15 -0.48 -18.33
N MET A 318 14.04 -1.18 -18.54
CA MET A 318 13.75 -1.91 -19.78
C MET A 318 13.63 -0.99 -20.99
N HIS A 319 12.95 0.16 -20.84
CA HIS A 319 12.77 1.14 -21.91
C HIS A 319 14.04 1.96 -22.24
N THR A 320 15.04 1.94 -21.36
CA THR A 320 16.36 2.59 -21.59
C THR A 320 17.43 1.60 -22.04
N GLU A 321 17.04 0.36 -22.34
CA GLU A 321 17.95 -0.73 -22.74
C GLU A 321 19.05 -1.03 -21.70
N ASN A 322 18.88 -0.54 -20.46
CA ASN A 322 19.77 -0.85 -19.36
C ASN A 322 19.39 -2.19 -18.72
N TYR A 323 19.56 -3.26 -19.49
CA TYR A 323 19.10 -4.60 -19.13
C TYR A 323 19.78 -5.16 -17.88
N ILE A 324 21.05 -4.82 -17.64
CA ILE A 324 21.77 -5.22 -16.43
C ILE A 324 21.06 -4.67 -15.19
N ASN A 325 20.68 -3.37 -15.21
CA ASN A 325 19.94 -2.76 -14.12
C ASN A 325 18.53 -3.36 -14.00
N ALA A 326 17.82 -3.58 -15.12
CA ALA A 326 16.51 -4.22 -15.12
C ALA A 326 16.53 -5.60 -14.45
N ILE A 327 17.54 -6.44 -14.75
CA ILE A 327 17.72 -7.75 -14.13
C ILE A 327 18.01 -7.63 -12.63
N ALA A 328 18.86 -6.68 -12.23
CA ALA A 328 19.15 -6.43 -10.82
C ALA A 328 17.89 -6.01 -10.03
N ILE A 329 17.07 -5.13 -10.59
CA ILE A 329 15.79 -4.69 -10.03
C ILE A 329 14.83 -5.88 -9.91
N PHE A 330 14.72 -6.69 -10.96
CA PHE A 330 13.87 -7.88 -10.99
C PHE A 330 14.27 -8.90 -9.91
N ASN A 331 15.55 -9.21 -9.79
CA ASN A 331 16.06 -10.13 -8.77
C ASN A 331 15.81 -9.57 -7.36
N ARG A 332 16.11 -8.29 -7.12
CA ARG A 332 15.85 -7.64 -5.82
C ARG A 332 14.39 -7.71 -5.41
N ALA A 333 13.46 -7.53 -6.35
CA ALA A 333 12.03 -7.65 -6.08
C ALA A 333 11.62 -9.11 -5.80
N THR A 334 12.00 -10.05 -6.66
CA THR A 334 11.53 -11.44 -6.59
C THR A 334 12.20 -12.27 -5.49
N ASP A 335 13.45 -11.98 -5.13
CA ASP A 335 14.18 -12.64 -4.04
C ASP A 335 13.69 -12.17 -2.64
N ASN A 336 12.94 -11.07 -2.57
CA ASN A 336 12.43 -10.56 -1.30
C ASN A 336 11.45 -11.57 -0.64
N PRO A 337 11.64 -11.97 0.63
CA PRO A 337 10.77 -12.95 1.30
C PRO A 337 9.28 -12.57 1.32
N LYS A 338 8.96 -11.26 1.28
CA LYS A 338 7.58 -10.76 1.27
C LYS A 338 6.92 -10.89 -0.10
N PHE A 339 7.68 -11.11 -1.19
CA PHE A 339 7.14 -11.29 -2.54
C PHE A 339 6.09 -12.41 -2.62
N LYS A 340 6.35 -13.55 -1.96
CA LYS A 340 5.43 -14.69 -1.89
C LYS A 340 4.13 -14.40 -1.13
N LYS A 341 4.04 -13.26 -0.44
CA LYS A 341 2.85 -12.83 0.31
C LYS A 341 1.99 -11.85 -0.48
N LEU A 342 2.47 -11.36 -1.63
CA LEU A 342 1.73 -10.42 -2.47
C LEU A 342 0.49 -11.06 -3.06
N ASP A 343 -0.43 -10.22 -3.52
CA ASP A 343 -1.60 -10.66 -4.26
C ASP A 343 -1.20 -11.47 -5.51
N GLY A 344 -2.03 -12.47 -5.85
CA GLY A 344 -1.76 -13.36 -6.97
C GLY A 344 -1.64 -12.63 -8.32
N ILE A 345 -2.35 -11.52 -8.49
CA ILE A 345 -2.28 -10.70 -9.71
C ILE A 345 -0.91 -10.02 -9.83
N ILE A 346 -0.38 -9.51 -8.72
CA ILE A 346 0.94 -8.88 -8.67
C ILE A 346 2.02 -9.93 -8.96
N GLN A 347 1.96 -11.09 -8.30
CA GLN A 347 2.91 -12.18 -8.54
C GLN A 347 2.92 -12.60 -10.01
N GLU A 348 1.74 -12.74 -10.61
CA GLU A 348 1.61 -13.14 -12.01
C GLU A 348 2.19 -12.11 -12.98
N LYS A 349 2.05 -10.82 -12.67
CA LYS A 349 2.67 -9.75 -13.44
C LYS A 349 4.20 -9.84 -13.44
N TRP A 350 4.79 -10.12 -12.27
CA TRP A 350 6.23 -10.35 -12.15
C TRP A 350 6.68 -11.65 -12.83
N ASN A 351 5.87 -12.71 -12.84
CA ASN A 351 6.14 -13.92 -13.63
C ASN A 351 6.19 -13.62 -15.13
N ILE A 352 5.32 -12.71 -15.62
CA ILE A 352 5.39 -12.25 -17.01
C ILE A 352 6.70 -11.49 -17.24
N PHE A 353 7.10 -10.59 -16.34
CA PHE A 353 8.39 -9.89 -16.42
C PHE A 353 9.59 -10.85 -16.43
N GLU A 354 9.56 -11.92 -15.64
CA GLU A 354 10.57 -12.99 -15.67
C GLU A 354 10.76 -13.52 -17.09
N GLY A 355 9.66 -13.73 -17.80
CA GLY A 355 9.67 -14.17 -19.19
C GLY A 355 10.39 -13.19 -20.13
N TYR A 356 10.09 -11.89 -20.01
CA TYR A 356 10.75 -10.84 -20.79
C TYR A 356 12.24 -10.69 -20.44
N VAL A 357 12.59 -10.79 -19.16
CA VAL A 357 13.98 -10.77 -18.70
C VAL A 357 14.76 -11.93 -19.33
N ASN A 358 14.22 -13.15 -19.31
CA ASN A 358 14.88 -14.30 -19.90
C ASN A 358 14.95 -14.22 -21.42
N TYR A 359 13.96 -13.62 -22.08
CA TYR A 359 14.03 -13.33 -23.51
C TYR A 359 15.23 -12.44 -23.84
N ILE A 360 15.41 -11.34 -23.10
CA ILE A 360 16.55 -10.43 -23.29
C ILE A 360 17.88 -11.13 -23.03
N ILE A 361 17.97 -11.98 -22.00
CA ILE A 361 19.18 -12.77 -21.74
C ILE A 361 19.48 -13.72 -22.93
N GLU A 362 18.47 -14.34 -23.55
CA GLU A 362 18.64 -15.24 -24.70
C GLU A 362 19.04 -14.48 -25.98
N SER A 363 18.44 -13.32 -26.25
CA SER A 363 18.70 -12.51 -27.44
C SER A 363 20.01 -11.72 -27.33
N GLU A 364 20.18 -10.93 -26.27
CA GLU A 364 21.32 -10.02 -26.08
C GLU A 364 22.53 -10.69 -25.39
N GLY A 365 22.32 -11.81 -24.71
CA GLY A 365 23.40 -12.55 -24.04
C GLY A 365 24.47 -13.08 -25.00
N LYS A 366 24.14 -13.25 -26.29
CA LYS A 366 25.11 -13.58 -27.35
C LYS A 366 26.15 -12.47 -27.55
N SER A 367 25.73 -11.22 -27.37
CA SER A 367 26.54 -10.02 -27.57
C SER A 367 27.14 -9.49 -26.26
N ASN A 368 26.56 -9.82 -25.10
CA ASN A 368 26.99 -9.34 -23.80
C ASN A 368 27.20 -10.47 -22.78
N LYS A 369 28.47 -10.78 -22.50
CA LYS A 369 28.87 -11.83 -21.54
C LYS A 369 28.33 -11.62 -20.12
N VAL A 370 28.13 -10.37 -19.70
CA VAL A 370 27.60 -10.05 -18.35
C VAL A 370 26.14 -10.48 -18.23
N LEU A 371 25.36 -10.37 -19.32
CA LEU A 371 23.98 -10.87 -19.37
C LEU A 371 23.95 -12.39 -19.42
N GLN A 372 24.86 -13.02 -20.18
CA GLN A 372 24.95 -14.47 -20.29
C GLN A 372 25.26 -15.16 -18.95
N MET A 373 26.04 -14.50 -18.07
CA MET A 373 26.40 -15.01 -16.76
C MET A 373 25.28 -14.88 -15.71
N GLN A 374 24.16 -14.22 -16.04
CA GLN A 374 23.04 -14.07 -15.11
C GLN A 374 22.34 -15.42 -14.87
N PRO A 375 21.96 -15.75 -13.63
CA PRO A 375 21.42 -17.06 -13.29
C PRO A 375 20.01 -17.25 -13.88
N GLN A 376 19.88 -18.09 -14.91
CA GLN A 376 18.58 -18.59 -15.37
C GLN A 376 18.09 -19.73 -14.47
N LYS A 377 17.63 -19.41 -13.25
CA LYS A 377 17.14 -20.44 -12.32
C LYS A 377 15.83 -21.06 -12.84
N GLY A 378 15.94 -22.21 -13.52
CA GLY A 378 14.80 -23.06 -13.85
C GLY A 378 13.87 -22.55 -14.94
N PHE A 379 14.20 -21.43 -15.60
CA PHE A 379 13.43 -20.92 -16.73
C PHE A 379 13.55 -21.87 -17.93
N ARG A 380 12.42 -22.14 -18.58
CA ARG A 380 12.35 -22.94 -19.80
C ARG A 380 11.47 -22.20 -20.80
N ALA A 381 12.06 -21.69 -21.87
CA ALA A 381 11.31 -21.04 -22.95
C ALA A 381 10.21 -21.94 -23.54
N SER A 382 10.44 -23.26 -23.58
CA SER A 382 9.42 -24.24 -23.99
C SER A 382 8.18 -24.25 -23.09
N LYS A 383 8.33 -23.98 -21.79
CA LYS A 383 7.21 -23.85 -20.86
C LYS A 383 6.37 -22.62 -21.23
N VAL A 384 7.01 -21.47 -21.49
CA VAL A 384 6.33 -20.23 -21.89
C VAL A 384 5.58 -20.39 -23.22
N LEU A 385 6.20 -21.05 -24.21
CA LEU A 385 5.59 -21.32 -25.53
C LEU A 385 4.34 -22.22 -25.44
N ASN A 386 4.32 -23.12 -24.44
CA ASN A 386 3.24 -24.08 -24.20
C ASN A 386 2.23 -23.64 -23.13
N SER A 387 2.49 -22.53 -22.42
CA SER A 387 1.59 -22.04 -21.37
C SER A 387 0.22 -21.64 -21.92
N PRO A 388 -0.88 -21.97 -21.21
CA PRO A 388 -2.21 -21.49 -21.57
C PRO A 388 -2.29 -19.97 -21.39
N VAL A 389 -2.85 -19.28 -22.39
CA VAL A 389 -2.77 -17.81 -22.50
C VAL A 389 -4.09 -17.09 -22.20
N LEU A 390 -4.97 -17.70 -21.41
CA LEU A 390 -6.29 -17.14 -21.14
C LEU A 390 -6.39 -16.71 -19.69
N TYR A 391 -6.15 -15.43 -19.44
CA TYR A 391 -6.43 -14.80 -18.15
C TYR A 391 -7.90 -14.34 -18.06
N PRO A 392 -8.42 -14.17 -16.83
CA PRO A 392 -9.77 -13.64 -16.59
C PRO A 392 -9.99 -12.24 -17.22
N LYS A 393 -11.25 -11.81 -17.33
CA LYS A 393 -11.63 -10.51 -17.93
C LYS A 393 -10.88 -9.31 -17.33
N GLY A 394 -10.56 -9.34 -16.03
CA GLY A 394 -9.80 -8.27 -15.36
C GLY A 394 -8.31 -8.22 -15.71
N GLN A 395 -7.77 -9.22 -16.41
CA GLN A 395 -6.34 -9.40 -16.69
C GLN A 395 -6.09 -9.65 -18.18
N ARG A 396 -6.95 -9.14 -19.06
CA ARG A 396 -6.83 -9.35 -20.52
C ARG A 396 -5.48 -8.88 -21.08
N ILE A 397 -4.88 -7.85 -20.49
CA ILE A 397 -3.57 -7.34 -20.89
C ILE A 397 -2.47 -8.38 -20.63
N PHE A 398 -2.56 -9.18 -19.56
CA PHE A 398 -1.60 -10.26 -19.29
C PHE A 398 -1.64 -11.33 -20.38
N SER A 399 -2.83 -11.62 -20.91
CA SER A 399 -2.97 -12.51 -22.06
C SER A 399 -2.24 -11.96 -23.29
N VAL A 400 -2.35 -10.65 -23.55
CA VAL A 400 -1.62 -10.01 -24.64
C VAL A 400 -0.12 -10.09 -24.42
N LEU A 401 0.38 -9.69 -23.25
CA LEU A 401 1.80 -9.70 -22.92
C LEU A 401 2.42 -11.10 -23.04
N LEU A 402 1.70 -12.15 -22.64
CA LEU A 402 2.20 -13.52 -22.77
C LEU A 402 2.23 -13.99 -24.24
N ILE A 403 1.23 -13.66 -25.07
CA ILE A 403 1.28 -13.99 -26.51
C ILE A 403 2.41 -13.22 -27.19
N LEU A 404 2.62 -11.95 -26.83
CA LEU A 404 3.74 -11.16 -27.35
C LEU A 404 5.08 -11.78 -26.99
N LEU A 405 5.24 -12.23 -25.76
CA LEU A 405 6.45 -12.95 -25.34
C LEU A 405 6.66 -14.24 -26.15
N GLN A 406 5.60 -15.00 -26.43
CA GLN A 406 5.69 -16.18 -27.30
C GLN A 406 6.12 -15.80 -28.72
N ILE A 407 5.56 -14.72 -29.29
CA ILE A 407 5.95 -14.18 -30.60
C ILE A 407 7.44 -13.82 -30.63
N LEU A 408 7.95 -13.15 -29.59
CA LEU A 408 9.36 -12.76 -29.47
C LEU A 408 10.30 -13.98 -29.46
N PHE A 409 10.00 -15.02 -28.66
CA PHE A 409 10.80 -16.26 -28.67
C PHE A 409 10.74 -17.01 -30.01
N LEU A 410 9.60 -16.99 -30.70
CA LEU A 410 9.45 -17.64 -32.01
C LEU A 410 10.19 -16.89 -33.12
N LEU A 411 10.26 -15.55 -33.03
CA LEU A 411 11.07 -14.70 -33.89
C LEU A 411 12.56 -15.01 -33.72
N GLU A 412 13.06 -15.02 -32.49
CA GLU A 412 14.48 -15.33 -32.19
C GLU A 412 14.90 -16.74 -32.68
N ARG A 413 13.94 -17.68 -32.72
CA ARG A 413 14.15 -19.07 -33.16
C ARG A 413 13.87 -19.29 -34.65
N ASN A 414 13.51 -18.25 -35.40
CA ASN A 414 13.16 -18.32 -36.83
C ASN A 414 12.06 -19.35 -37.17
N THR A 415 11.11 -19.57 -36.26
CA THR A 415 9.98 -20.51 -36.45
C THR A 415 8.76 -19.82 -37.06
N ILE A 416 8.76 -19.66 -38.39
CA ILE A 416 7.76 -18.87 -39.14
C ILE A 416 6.33 -19.40 -38.97
N SER A 417 6.14 -20.72 -39.01
CA SER A 417 4.80 -21.33 -38.92
C SER A 417 4.13 -21.06 -37.57
N GLY A 418 4.86 -21.24 -36.47
CA GLY A 418 4.39 -20.93 -35.11
C GLY A 418 4.10 -19.45 -34.93
N LEU A 419 4.91 -18.58 -35.54
CA LEU A 419 4.75 -17.13 -35.47
C LEU A 419 3.44 -16.66 -36.11
N GLN A 420 3.13 -17.14 -37.32
CA GLN A 420 1.86 -16.85 -38.00
C GLN A 420 0.65 -17.31 -37.17
N GLU A 421 0.71 -18.50 -36.58
CA GLU A 421 -0.35 -19.03 -35.72
C GLU A 421 -0.59 -18.13 -34.49
N ARG A 422 0.48 -17.70 -33.81
CA ARG A 422 0.39 -16.85 -32.62
C ARG A 422 -0.13 -15.44 -32.93
N ILE A 423 0.31 -14.83 -34.04
CA ILE A 423 -0.22 -13.53 -34.50
C ILE A 423 -1.71 -13.64 -34.86
N ALA A 424 -2.12 -14.69 -35.56
CA ALA A 424 -3.53 -14.94 -35.90
C ALA A 424 -4.38 -15.14 -34.63
N ARG A 425 -3.86 -15.89 -33.64
CA ARG A 425 -4.51 -16.08 -32.34
C ARG A 425 -4.67 -14.75 -31.59
N LEU A 426 -3.63 -13.92 -31.55
CA LEU A 426 -3.67 -12.60 -30.91
C LEU A 426 -4.72 -11.69 -31.55
N LYS A 427 -4.81 -11.70 -32.89
CA LYS A 427 -5.86 -10.98 -33.64
C LYS A 427 -7.26 -11.45 -33.26
N LYS A 428 -7.50 -12.77 -33.27
CA LYS A 428 -8.80 -13.35 -32.91
C LYS A 428 -9.18 -13.02 -31.47
N TYR A 429 -8.21 -13.01 -30.56
CA TYR A 429 -8.41 -12.62 -29.17
C TYR A 429 -8.77 -11.12 -29.07
N ALA A 430 -7.99 -10.25 -29.70
CA ALA A 430 -8.22 -8.81 -29.66
C ALA A 430 -9.59 -8.41 -30.19
N ASN A 431 -9.99 -8.97 -31.34
CA ASN A 431 -11.31 -8.69 -31.94
C ASN A 431 -12.49 -9.17 -31.07
N ARG A 432 -12.29 -10.21 -30.25
CA ARG A 432 -13.35 -10.77 -29.39
C ARG A 432 -13.40 -10.14 -28.00
N GLN A 433 -12.25 -9.76 -27.45
CA GLN A 433 -12.13 -9.36 -26.04
C GLN A 433 -11.91 -7.86 -25.84
N PHE A 434 -11.46 -7.13 -26.85
CA PHE A 434 -11.19 -5.70 -26.73
C PHE A 434 -12.21 -4.84 -27.46
N ARG A 435 -12.73 -3.85 -26.74
CA ARG A 435 -13.46 -2.72 -27.32
C ARG A 435 -12.43 -1.71 -27.83
N LYS A 436 -12.60 -1.25 -29.07
CA LYS A 436 -11.63 -0.35 -29.72
C LYS A 436 -11.45 0.97 -28.96
N ASP A 437 -12.52 1.47 -28.34
CA ASP A 437 -12.51 2.74 -27.62
C ASP A 437 -11.77 2.64 -26.28
N GLU A 438 -11.78 1.47 -25.65
CA GLU A 438 -11.12 1.22 -24.35
C GLU A 438 -9.66 0.78 -24.52
N TYR A 439 -9.35 -0.03 -25.54
CA TYR A 439 -8.02 -0.64 -25.74
C TYR A 439 -7.38 -0.18 -27.05
N PHE A 440 -7.48 1.11 -27.37
CA PHE A 440 -6.98 1.66 -28.63
C PHE A 440 -5.49 1.31 -28.86
N ARG A 441 -4.61 1.63 -27.90
CA ARG A 441 -3.15 1.38 -28.02
C ARG A 441 -2.82 -0.11 -28.25
N PRO A 442 -3.26 -1.07 -27.41
CA PRO A 442 -3.03 -2.50 -27.67
C PRO A 442 -3.58 -2.97 -29.03
N VAL A 443 -4.77 -2.49 -29.43
CA VAL A 443 -5.38 -2.87 -30.71
C VAL A 443 -4.54 -2.36 -31.89
N GLN A 444 -4.03 -1.12 -31.85
CA GLN A 444 -3.14 -0.62 -32.90
C GLN A 444 -1.81 -1.35 -32.94
N PHE A 445 -1.22 -1.64 -31.78
CA PHE A 445 0.02 -2.42 -31.72
C PHE A 445 -0.15 -3.82 -32.34
N ILE A 446 -1.27 -4.51 -32.05
CA ILE A 446 -1.59 -5.81 -32.65
C ILE A 446 -1.80 -5.70 -34.18
N ARG A 447 -2.29 -4.56 -34.69
CA ARG A 447 -2.38 -4.31 -36.14
C ARG A 447 -1.01 -4.07 -36.78
N LEU A 448 -0.10 -3.38 -36.09
CA LEU A 448 1.27 -3.19 -36.56
C LEU A 448 2.01 -4.54 -36.64
N LEU A 449 1.86 -5.40 -35.63
CA LEU A 449 2.38 -6.77 -35.65
C LEU A 449 1.87 -7.62 -36.82
N GLN A 450 0.68 -7.31 -37.37
CA GLN A 450 0.20 -7.99 -38.57
C GLN A 450 0.98 -7.59 -39.83
N GLN A 451 1.52 -6.37 -39.88
CA GLN A 451 2.31 -5.93 -41.03
C GLN A 451 3.63 -6.71 -41.11
N LEU A 452 4.23 -7.07 -39.97
CA LEU A 452 5.39 -7.98 -39.93
C LEU A 452 5.11 -9.31 -40.64
N SER A 453 3.92 -9.89 -40.45
CA SER A 453 3.56 -11.14 -41.15
C SER A 453 3.40 -10.98 -42.66
N LYS A 454 3.09 -9.76 -43.12
CA LYS A 454 2.96 -9.44 -44.56
C LYS A 454 4.29 -9.07 -45.20
N ALA A 455 5.25 -8.60 -44.41
CA ALA A 455 6.62 -8.30 -44.82
C ALA A 455 7.56 -9.51 -44.66
N GLU A 456 7.01 -10.73 -44.60
CA GLU A 456 7.77 -11.98 -44.42
C GLU A 456 8.73 -11.99 -43.22
N PHE A 457 8.44 -11.20 -42.19
CA PHE A 457 9.27 -11.06 -40.99
C PHE A 457 10.70 -10.56 -41.26
N GLN A 458 10.91 -9.82 -42.35
CA GLN A 458 12.13 -9.02 -42.52
C GLN A 458 12.07 -7.84 -41.53
N VAL A 459 12.95 -7.84 -40.54
CA VAL A 459 13.06 -6.81 -39.48
C VAL A 459 14.30 -5.98 -39.69
#